data_AF-A0A6B3FJL6-F1
#
_entry.id   AF-A0A6B3FJL6-F1
#
_cell.length_a   1.000
_cell.length_b   1.000
_cell.length_c   1.000
_cell.angle_alpha   90.00
_cell.angle_beta   90.00
_cell.angle_gamma   90.00
#
_symmetry.space_group_name_H-M   'P 1'
#
loop_
_entity.id
_entity.type
_entity.pdbx_description
1 polymer ?
#
loop_
_entity_poly.entity_id
_entity_poly.type
_entity_poly.pdbx_seq_one_letter_code
_entity_poly.pdbx_strand_id
1 'polypeptide(L)'
;KRFERGVDPQAAAAAAQRTVDLLVLLAGGTAEAGVTEITSPHAPRTIAMPANHPDKVAGVEYGRETVVRRLQEVGCDVYGQDELIVTVPSWRPDLNEPNDLAEEVIRLEGYENLPSTLPTPPSGRGLTDRQRLHRRIGRVLAGA
;
A
#
# COMPACT_ATOMS: atom_id res chain seq x y z
N LYS A 1 -6.11 18.00 -1.25
CA LYS A 1 -4.83 18.51 -0.69
C LYS A 1 -3.73 17.52 -1.06
N ARG A 2 -2.75 17.92 -1.88
CA ARG A 2 -1.66 17.03 -2.37
C ARG A 2 -0.56 16.85 -1.32
N PHE A 3 -0.07 17.95 -0.77
CA PHE A 3 0.99 17.93 0.25
C PHE A 3 0.65 17.12 1.51
N GLU A 4 -0.62 17.06 1.90
CA GLU A 4 -1.06 16.31 3.08
C GLU A 4 -0.91 14.79 2.94
N ARG A 5 -0.87 14.27 1.71
CA ARG A 5 -0.72 12.84 1.44
C ARG A 5 0.72 12.45 1.09
N GLY A 6 1.64 13.41 1.19
CA GLY A 6 2.97 13.29 0.61
C GLY A 6 2.97 13.58 -0.89
N VAL A 7 4.04 14.20 -1.37
CA VAL A 7 4.36 14.34 -2.79
C VAL A 7 5.65 13.59 -3.06
N ASP A 8 5.84 13.10 -4.28
CA ASP A 8 7.10 12.48 -4.67
C ASP A 8 8.24 13.50 -4.58
N PRO A 9 9.22 13.31 -3.68
CA PRO A 9 10.32 14.24 -3.53
C PRO A 9 11.23 14.30 -4.77
N GLN A 10 11.26 13.24 -5.60
CA GLN A 10 12.11 13.18 -6.80
C GLN A 10 11.44 13.81 -8.04
N ALA A 11 10.12 14.02 -8.00
CA ALA A 11 9.39 14.58 -9.14
C ALA A 11 9.52 16.11 -9.26
N ALA A 12 9.95 16.81 -8.20
CA ALA A 12 9.89 18.27 -8.11
C ALA A 12 10.65 18.98 -9.24
N ALA A 13 11.91 18.62 -9.48
CA ALA A 13 12.73 19.24 -10.53
C ALA A 13 12.15 19.00 -11.93
N ALA A 14 11.76 17.76 -12.24
CA ALA A 14 11.17 17.41 -13.53
C ALA A 14 9.83 18.11 -13.75
N ALA A 15 8.99 18.20 -12.71
CA ALA A 15 7.70 18.90 -12.79
C ALA A 15 7.86 20.41 -12.97
N ALA A 16 8.85 21.02 -12.29
CA ALA A 16 9.18 22.43 -12.45
C ALA A 16 9.64 22.73 -13.88
N GLN A 17 10.58 21.93 -14.41
CA GLN A 17 11.04 22.09 -15.79
C GLN A 17 9.88 21.91 -16.79
N ARG A 18 9.05 20.88 -16.60
CA ARG A 18 7.89 20.66 -17.48
C ARG A 18 6.93 21.84 -17.47
N THR A 19 6.79 22.52 -16.34
CA THR A 19 5.97 23.73 -16.21
C THR A 19 6.57 24.90 -17.00
N VAL A 20 7.89 25.10 -16.90
CA VAL A 20 8.61 26.11 -17.71
C VAL A 20 8.42 25.84 -19.21
N ASP A 21 8.62 24.60 -19.64
CA ASP A 21 8.46 24.21 -21.05
C ASP A 21 7.05 24.53 -21.57
N LEU A 22 6.03 24.27 -20.75
CA LEU A 22 4.64 24.58 -21.09
C LEU A 22 4.37 26.08 -21.15
N LEU A 23 4.98 26.89 -20.27
CA LEU A 23 4.85 28.35 -20.30
C LEU A 23 5.51 28.95 -21.55
N VAL A 24 6.68 28.44 -21.94
CA VAL A 24 7.34 28.84 -23.20
C VAL A 24 6.46 28.47 -24.39
N LEU A 25 6.02 27.22 -24.46
CA LEU A 25 5.27 26.70 -25.60
C LEU A 25 3.89 27.34 -25.77
N LEU A 26 3.16 27.52 -24.67
CA LEU A 26 1.73 27.89 -24.72
C LEU A 26 1.49 29.38 -24.46
N ALA A 27 2.36 30.03 -23.68
CA ALA A 27 2.20 31.44 -23.29
C ALA A 27 3.24 32.37 -23.92
N GLY A 28 4.17 31.83 -24.74
CA GLY A 28 5.23 32.62 -25.37
C GLY A 28 6.24 33.18 -24.38
N GLY A 29 6.36 32.54 -23.20
CA GLY A 29 7.36 32.93 -22.20
C GLY A 29 8.79 32.66 -22.69
N THR A 30 9.75 33.30 -22.04
CA THR A 30 11.19 33.03 -22.24
C THR A 30 11.73 32.39 -20.97
N ALA A 31 12.42 31.25 -21.11
CA ALA A 31 13.09 30.60 -19.98
C ALA A 31 14.53 31.12 -19.85
N GLU A 32 14.92 31.52 -18.64
CA GLU A 32 16.32 31.78 -18.32
C GLU A 32 17.05 30.49 -17.95
N ALA A 33 18.37 30.48 -18.16
CA ALA A 33 19.20 29.35 -17.76
C ALA A 33 19.45 29.38 -16.25
N GLY A 34 19.35 28.22 -15.61
CA GLY A 34 19.67 28.04 -14.19
C GLY A 34 18.55 27.37 -13.42
N VAL A 35 18.92 26.60 -12.39
CA VAL A 35 18.00 25.93 -11.47
C VAL A 35 18.54 26.12 -10.06
N THR A 36 17.66 26.49 -9.13
CA THR A 36 17.93 26.41 -7.70
C THR A 36 17.21 25.19 -7.15
N GLU A 37 17.98 24.21 -6.69
CA GLU A 37 17.45 22.99 -6.10
C GLU A 37 18.06 22.78 -4.72
N ILE A 38 17.21 22.51 -3.73
CA ILE A 38 17.63 22.12 -2.39
C ILE A 38 17.05 20.73 -2.14
N THR A 39 17.93 19.74 -2.04
CA THR A 39 17.55 18.34 -1.80
C THR A 39 18.21 17.82 -0.54
N SER A 40 17.53 16.90 0.13
CA SER A 40 18.15 16.04 1.14
C SER A 40 18.50 14.71 0.50
N PRO A 41 19.64 14.08 0.87
CA PRO A 41 19.96 12.75 0.40
C PRO A 41 18.81 11.77 0.71
N HIS A 42 18.37 11.02 -0.30
CA HIS A 42 17.38 9.95 -0.12
C HIS A 42 18.00 8.62 -0.56
N ALA A 43 18.17 7.71 0.39
CA ALA A 43 18.57 6.34 0.07
C ALA A 43 17.36 5.55 -0.46
N PRO A 44 17.55 4.66 -1.45
CA PRO A 44 16.49 3.73 -1.85
C PRO A 44 15.99 2.95 -0.64
N ARG A 45 14.66 2.87 -0.49
CA ARG A 45 14.06 2.04 0.56
C ARG A 45 13.89 0.62 0.03
N THR A 46 14.44 -0.34 0.76
CA THR A 46 14.32 -1.76 0.42
C THR A 46 13.56 -2.51 1.50
N ILE A 47 12.62 -3.35 1.10
CA ILE A 47 11.84 -4.23 1.98
C ILE A 47 12.17 -5.67 1.60
N ALA A 48 12.54 -6.49 2.59
CA ALA A 48 12.74 -7.91 2.41
C ALA A 48 11.45 -8.67 2.75
N MET A 49 11.04 -9.61 1.90
CA MET A 49 9.93 -10.52 2.21
C MET A 49 10.09 -11.89 1.52
N PRO A 50 9.58 -12.98 2.12
CA PRO A 50 9.44 -14.25 1.40
C PRO A 50 8.57 -14.08 0.15
N ALA A 51 8.94 -14.74 -0.96
CA ALA A 51 8.19 -14.67 -2.20
C ALA A 51 6.74 -15.16 -2.08
N ASN A 52 6.48 -16.08 -1.13
CA ASN A 52 5.14 -16.59 -0.83
C ASN A 52 4.43 -15.84 0.31
N HIS A 53 4.93 -14.68 0.73
CA HIS A 53 4.27 -13.88 1.77
C HIS A 53 2.87 -13.43 1.35
N PRO A 54 2.64 -12.88 0.13
CA PRO A 54 1.30 -12.52 -0.32
C PRO A 54 0.34 -13.72 -0.33
N ASP A 55 0.85 -14.90 -0.70
CA ASP A 55 0.08 -16.14 -0.75
C ASP A 55 -0.44 -16.54 0.63
N LYS A 56 0.42 -16.45 1.65
CA LYS A 56 0.07 -16.73 3.05
C LYS A 56 -0.93 -15.73 3.62
N VAL A 57 -0.81 -14.45 3.25
CA VAL A 57 -1.72 -13.40 3.69
C VAL A 57 -3.10 -13.60 3.06
N ALA A 58 -3.14 -13.90 1.76
CA ALA A 58 -4.38 -14.10 1.01
C ALA A 58 -5.06 -15.45 1.27
N GLY A 59 -4.29 -16.47 1.62
CA GLY A 59 -4.77 -17.86 1.60
C GLY A 59 -4.99 -18.40 0.18
N VAL A 60 -4.26 -17.87 -0.81
CA VAL A 60 -4.31 -18.23 -2.23
C VAL A 60 -2.89 -18.40 -2.73
N GLU A 61 -2.63 -19.41 -3.57
CA GLU A 61 -1.32 -19.56 -4.21
C GLU A 61 -1.24 -18.70 -5.47
N TYR A 62 -0.42 -17.65 -5.45
CA TYR A 62 -0.14 -16.79 -6.60
C TYR A 62 1.13 -17.21 -7.32
N GLY A 63 2.12 -17.68 -6.55
CA GLY A 63 3.45 -18.00 -7.03
C GLY A 63 4.33 -16.75 -7.23
N ARG A 64 5.65 -16.98 -7.12
CA ARG A 64 6.68 -15.93 -7.17
C ARG A 64 6.59 -15.04 -8.41
N GLU A 65 6.36 -15.62 -9.59
CA GLU A 65 6.33 -14.85 -10.85
C GLU A 65 5.23 -13.80 -10.85
N THR A 66 4.05 -14.14 -10.34
CA THR A 66 2.92 -13.21 -10.17
C THR A 66 3.28 -12.11 -9.19
N VAL A 67 3.83 -12.45 -8.03
CA VAL A 67 4.25 -11.49 -7.00
C VAL A 67 5.26 -10.49 -7.56
N VAL A 68 6.31 -10.96 -8.21
CA VAL A 68 7.34 -10.11 -8.82
C VAL A 68 6.74 -9.19 -9.88
N ARG A 69 5.93 -9.75 -10.79
CA ARG A 69 5.29 -8.98 -11.87
C ARG A 69 4.42 -7.86 -11.32
N ARG A 70 3.57 -8.13 -10.32
CA ARG A 70 2.68 -7.11 -9.72
C ARG A 70 3.44 -6.02 -8.99
N LEU A 71 4.51 -6.36 -8.29
CA LEU A 71 5.36 -5.36 -7.64
C LEU A 71 6.10 -4.48 -8.66
N GLN A 72 6.53 -5.04 -9.78
CA GLN A 72 7.11 -4.27 -10.89
C GLN A 72 6.08 -3.36 -11.56
N GLU A 73 4.83 -3.82 -11.73
CA GLU A 73 3.73 -2.98 -12.27
C GLU A 73 3.48 -1.72 -11.42
N VAL A 74 3.70 -1.77 -10.11
CA VAL A 74 3.56 -0.61 -9.21
C VAL A 74 4.84 0.21 -9.06
N GLY A 75 5.89 -0.15 -9.81
CA GLY A 75 7.13 0.60 -9.93
C GLY A 75 8.25 0.18 -8.99
N CYS A 76 8.14 -0.98 -8.33
CA CYS A 76 9.22 -1.51 -7.50
C CYS A 76 10.24 -2.28 -8.34
N ASP A 77 11.53 -2.16 -8.00
CA ASP A 77 12.54 -3.10 -8.46
C ASP A 77 12.59 -4.30 -7.53
N VAL A 78 12.61 -5.51 -8.07
CA VAL A 78 12.52 -6.75 -7.28
C VAL A 78 13.65 -7.69 -7.63
N TYR A 79 14.40 -8.11 -6.62
CA TYR A 79 15.53 -9.04 -6.74
C TYR A 79 15.33 -10.24 -5.82
N GLY A 80 15.98 -11.37 -6.13
CA GLY A 80 15.95 -12.58 -5.29
C GLY A 80 15.05 -13.70 -5.82
N GLN A 81 15.05 -14.82 -5.09
CA GLN A 81 14.31 -16.05 -5.44
C GLN A 81 13.26 -16.33 -4.36
N ASP A 82 13.60 -17.12 -3.34
CA ASP A 82 12.68 -17.44 -2.24
C ASP A 82 12.48 -16.28 -1.27
N GLU A 83 13.52 -15.46 -1.11
CA GLU A 83 13.49 -14.19 -0.40
C GLU A 83 13.66 -13.07 -1.43
N LEU A 84 12.70 -12.15 -1.43
CA LEU A 84 12.67 -11.00 -2.33
C LEU A 84 13.20 -9.76 -1.59
N ILE A 85 14.06 -9.01 -2.27
CA ILE A 85 14.47 -7.66 -1.90
C ILE A 85 13.78 -6.70 -2.86
N VAL A 86 12.88 -5.88 -2.33
CA VAL A 86 11.99 -5.00 -3.09
C VAL A 86 12.40 -3.55 -2.84
N THR A 87 12.93 -2.88 -3.85
CA THR A 87 13.24 -1.44 -3.80
C THR A 87 11.99 -0.67 -4.18
N VAL A 88 11.53 0.18 -3.26
CA VAL A 88 10.28 0.95 -3.39
C VAL A 88 10.56 2.28 -4.10
N PRO A 89 9.70 2.69 -5.06
CA PRO A 89 9.84 3.97 -5.73
C PRO A 89 9.50 5.17 -4.81
N SER A 90 10.07 6.34 -5.10
CA SER A 90 9.96 7.53 -4.23
C SER A 90 8.53 8.06 -4.08
N TRP A 91 7.67 7.85 -5.08
CA TRP A 91 6.25 8.26 -5.04
C TRP A 91 5.34 7.31 -4.26
N ARG A 92 5.88 6.22 -3.69
CA ARG A 92 5.17 5.26 -2.83
C ARG A 92 5.62 5.34 -1.37
N PRO A 93 5.35 6.46 -0.66
CA PRO A 93 5.70 6.59 0.76
C PRO A 93 4.89 5.66 1.66
N ASP A 94 3.82 5.07 1.14
CA ASP A 94 2.94 4.12 1.80
C ASP A 94 3.54 2.72 1.92
N LEU A 95 4.45 2.32 1.04
CA LEU A 95 5.10 0.99 1.07
C LEU A 95 6.29 1.00 2.03
N ASN A 96 6.12 0.39 3.21
CA ASN A 96 7.11 0.39 4.30
C ASN A 96 7.39 -1.00 4.87
N GLU A 97 6.45 -1.94 4.77
CA GLU A 97 6.57 -3.29 5.31
C GLU A 97 6.05 -4.38 4.36
N PRO A 98 6.35 -5.67 4.62
CA PRO A 98 5.93 -6.77 3.74
C PRO A 98 4.42 -6.86 3.48
N ASN A 99 3.58 -6.41 4.43
CA ASN A 99 2.14 -6.44 4.28
C ASN A 99 1.64 -5.37 3.30
N ASP A 100 2.30 -4.21 3.21
CA ASP A 100 1.96 -3.20 2.19
C ASP A 100 2.23 -3.74 0.79
N LEU A 101 3.34 -4.49 0.62
CA LEU A 101 3.67 -5.18 -0.63
C LEU A 101 2.66 -6.29 -0.95
N ALA A 102 2.25 -7.06 0.07
CA ALA A 102 1.23 -8.08 -0.09
C ALA A 102 -0.11 -7.47 -0.51
N GLU A 103 -0.52 -6.34 0.09
CA GLU A 103 -1.73 -5.63 -0.31
C GLU A 103 -1.71 -5.27 -1.80
N GLU A 104 -0.59 -4.75 -2.31
CA GLU A 104 -0.48 -4.40 -3.73
C GLU A 104 -0.63 -5.60 -4.67
N VAL A 105 -0.05 -6.75 -4.31
CA VAL A 105 -0.23 -7.98 -5.07
C VAL A 105 -1.69 -8.41 -5.05
N ILE A 106 -2.28 -8.51 -3.85
CA ILE A 106 -3.65 -9.01 -3.67
C ILE A 106 -4.67 -8.08 -4.34
N ARG A 107 -4.50 -6.77 -4.21
CA ARG A 107 -5.38 -5.76 -4.84
C ARG A 107 -5.34 -5.84 -6.36
N LEU A 108 -4.19 -6.14 -6.95
CA LEU A 108 -4.03 -6.27 -8.41
C LEU A 108 -4.44 -7.65 -8.96
N GLU A 109 -4.37 -8.70 -8.13
CA GLU A 109 -4.95 -10.01 -8.46
C GLU A 109 -6.47 -10.04 -8.23
N GLY A 110 -7.02 -9.15 -7.42
CA GLY A 110 -8.46 -8.95 -7.20
C GLY A 110 -8.94 -9.53 -5.88
N TYR A 111 -9.54 -8.69 -5.02
CA TYR A 111 -10.08 -9.11 -3.73
C TYR A 111 -11.25 -10.10 -3.84
N GLU A 112 -11.96 -10.09 -4.97
CA GLU A 112 -13.02 -11.03 -5.30
C GLU A 112 -12.54 -12.48 -5.41
N ASN A 113 -11.23 -12.71 -5.61
CA ASN A 113 -10.64 -14.03 -5.72
C ASN A 113 -10.25 -14.62 -4.35
N LEU A 114 -10.42 -13.87 -3.26
CA LEU A 114 -10.10 -14.34 -1.91
C LEU A 114 -11.13 -15.37 -1.42
N PRO A 115 -10.68 -16.49 -0.83
CA PRO A 115 -11.59 -17.51 -0.31
C PRO A 115 -12.32 -17.00 0.93
N SER A 116 -13.62 -17.28 1.02
CA SER A 116 -14.40 -17.05 2.23
C SER A 116 -14.25 -18.23 3.19
N THR A 117 -13.16 -18.23 3.96
CA THR A 117 -12.86 -19.30 4.92
C THR A 117 -13.08 -18.81 6.35
N LEU A 118 -14.00 -19.46 7.08
CA LEU A 118 -14.18 -19.17 8.50
C LEU A 118 -13.01 -19.75 9.32
N PRO A 119 -12.36 -18.96 10.19
CA PRO A 119 -11.37 -19.49 11.11
C PRO A 119 -12.06 -20.41 12.13
N THR A 120 -11.30 -21.34 12.71
CA THR A 120 -11.76 -22.13 13.85
C THR A 120 -11.39 -21.39 15.15
N PRO A 121 -12.34 -20.70 15.81
CA PRO A 121 -12.03 -19.99 17.04
C PRO A 121 -11.83 -20.98 18.20
N PRO A 122 -11.05 -20.61 19.24
CA PRO A 122 -11.03 -21.37 20.48
C PRO A 122 -12.41 -21.35 21.16
N SER A 123 -12.66 -22.32 22.03
CA SER A 123 -13.90 -22.39 22.80
C SER A 123 -14.12 -21.11 23.62
N GLY A 124 -15.22 -20.41 23.33
CA GLY A 124 -15.62 -19.21 24.06
C GLY A 124 -16.24 -19.52 25.42
N ARG A 125 -16.21 -18.54 26.35
CA ARG A 125 -16.86 -18.62 27.67
C ARG A 125 -18.34 -18.21 27.66
N GLY A 126 -18.90 -17.95 26.48
CA GLY A 126 -20.23 -17.40 26.31
C GLY A 126 -20.36 -15.96 26.84
N LEU A 127 -21.59 -15.53 27.10
CA LEU A 127 -21.89 -14.18 27.60
C LEU A 127 -21.49 -14.03 29.06
N THR A 128 -21.02 -12.84 29.43
CA THR A 128 -20.84 -12.43 30.84
C THR A 128 -22.20 -12.23 31.53
N ASP A 129 -22.23 -12.30 32.86
CA ASP A 129 -23.48 -12.14 33.62
C ASP A 129 -24.11 -10.76 33.42
N ARG A 130 -23.29 -9.71 33.33
CA ARG A 130 -23.75 -8.35 33.01
C ARG A 130 -24.42 -8.28 31.64
N GLN A 131 -23.85 -8.94 30.62
CA GLN A 131 -24.46 -9.02 29.28
C GLN A 131 -25.79 -9.79 29.30
N ARG A 132 -25.88 -10.88 30.07
CA ARG A 132 -27.14 -11.65 30.24
C ARG A 132 -28.21 -10.81 30.93
N LEU A 133 -27.86 -10.11 31.99
CA LEU A 133 -28.77 -9.24 32.74
C LEU A 133 -29.32 -8.12 31.87
N HIS A 134 -28.44 -7.41 31.13
CA HIS A 134 -28.87 -6.31 30.26
C HIS A 134 -29.85 -6.78 29.18
N ARG A 135 -29.57 -7.93 28.55
CA ARG A 135 -30.48 -8.54 27.56
C ARG A 135 -31.80 -8.99 28.17
N ARG A 136 -31.81 -9.39 29.44
CA ARG A 136 -33.03 -9.79 30.16
C ARG A 136 -33.91 -8.57 30.44
N ILE A 137 -33.32 -7.49 30.98
CA ILE A 137 -34.03 -6.24 31.25
C ILE A 137 -34.66 -5.70 29.96
N GLY A 138 -33.90 -5.62 28.86
CA GLY A 138 -34.43 -5.12 27.59
C GLY A 138 -35.62 -5.94 27.07
N ARG A 139 -35.58 -7.28 27.20
CA ARG A 139 -36.69 -8.15 26.82
C ARG A 139 -37.94 -7.95 27.69
N VAL A 140 -37.75 -7.73 29.00
CA VAL A 140 -38.87 -7.51 29.93
C VAL A 140 -39.53 -6.15 29.65
N LEU A 141 -38.74 -5.10 29.45
CA LEU A 141 -39.26 -3.75 29.22
C LEU A 141 -39.93 -3.58 27.85
N ALA A 142 -39.44 -4.27 26.81
CA ALA A 142 -40.04 -4.21 25.48
C ALA A 142 -41.29 -5.11 25.33
N GLY A 143 -41.46 -6.09 26.22
CA GLY A 143 -42.63 -6.98 26.24
C GLY A 143 -43.76 -6.52 27.17
N ALA A 144 -43.56 -5.40 27.88
CA ALA A 144 -44.55 -4.73 28.72
C ALA A 144 -45.18 -3.56 27.94
#